data_AF-A0A4Y6R5M3-F1
#
_entry.id   AF-A0A4Y6R5M3-F1
#
_cell.length_a   1.000
_cell.length_b   1.000
_cell.length_c   1.000
_cell.angle_alpha   90.00
_cell.angle_beta   90.00
_cell.angle_gamma   90.00
#
_symmetry.space_group_name_H-M   'P 1'
#
loop_
_entity.id
_entity.type
_entity.pdbx_description
1 polymer ?
#
loop_
_entity_poly.entity_id
_entity_poly.type
_entity_poly.pdbx_seq_one_letter_code
_entity_poly.pdbx_strand_id
1 'polypeptide(L)'
;MRKLFLGVNALFGGAILTLIIAAGALLLLMATTPEAGVRKEGLFGGVFFSSTTSPSGSIGMSLGISSWTSIATVWLICSLFIFAVILVVARLRRYRASLIAQSSS
;
A
#
# COMPACT_ATOMS: atom_id res chain seq x y z
N MET A 1 -14.93 -22.58 4.54
CA MET A 1 -15.17 -21.48 3.56
C MET A 1 -14.94 -20.08 4.14
N ARG A 2 -15.46 -19.74 5.33
CA ARG A 2 -15.34 -18.37 5.90
C ARG A 2 -13.90 -17.84 6.06
N LYS A 3 -12.93 -18.72 6.37
CA LYS A 3 -11.49 -18.35 6.43
C LYS A 3 -10.88 -18.03 5.06
N LEU A 4 -11.38 -18.68 4.00
CA LEU A 4 -10.94 -18.46 2.62
C LEU A 4 -11.42 -17.09 2.11
N PHE A 5 -12.69 -16.75 2.37
CA PHE A 5 -13.22 -15.41 2.07
C PHE A 5 -12.49 -14.30 2.83
N LEU A 6 -12.07 -14.55 4.07
CA LEU A 6 -11.28 -13.59 4.85
C LEU A 6 -9.89 -13.36 4.24
N GLY A 7 -9.22 -14.42 3.78
CA GLY A 7 -7.94 -14.31 3.09
C GLY A 7 -8.05 -13.52 1.79
N VAL A 8 -9.05 -13.85 0.96
CA VAL A 8 -9.31 -13.14 -0.30
C VAL A 8 -9.60 -11.66 -0.06
N ASN A 9 -10.43 -11.33 0.93
CA ASN A 9 -10.72 -9.93 1.27
C ASN A 9 -9.48 -9.18 1.77
N ALA A 10 -8.59 -9.84 2.52
CA ALA A 10 -7.32 -9.25 2.94
C ALA A 10 -6.35 -9.03 1.77
N LEU A 11 -6.38 -9.89 0.74
CA LEU A 11 -5.60 -9.71 -0.49
C LEU A 11 -6.08 -8.48 -1.27
N PHE A 12 -7.39 -8.33 -1.48
CA PHE A 12 -7.96 -7.15 -2.13
C PHE A 12 -7.73 -5.87 -1.31
N GLY A 13 -7.96 -5.91 0.00
CA GLY A 13 -7.68 -4.77 0.89
C GLY A 13 -6.21 -4.37 0.85
N GLY A 14 -5.29 -5.34 0.83
CA GLY A 14 -3.86 -5.08 0.74
C GLY A 14 -3.45 -4.50 -0.61
N ALA A 15 -4.10 -4.92 -1.71
CA ALA A 15 -3.87 -4.36 -3.04
C ALA A 15 -4.28 -2.88 -3.08
N ILE A 16 -5.46 -2.55 -2.56
CA ILE A 16 -5.95 -1.16 -2.47
C ILE A 16 -5.00 -0.32 -1.61
N LEU A 17 -4.60 -0.82 -0.44
CA LEU A 17 -3.69 -0.11 0.45
C LEU A 17 -2.33 0.13 -0.20
N THR A 18 -1.81 -0.86 -0.93
CA THR A 18 -0.54 -0.74 -1.65
C THR A 18 -0.62 0.29 -2.76
N LEU A 19 -1.75 0.35 -3.48
CA LEU A 19 -1.98 1.35 -4.51
C LEU A 19 -2.03 2.77 -3.91
N ILE A 20 -2.67 2.95 -2.75
CA ILE A 20 -2.69 4.22 -2.02
C ILE A 20 -1.27 4.62 -1.60
N ILE A 21 -0.50 3.68 -1.04
CA ILE A 21 0.89 3.91 -0.63
C ILE A 21 1.78 4.27 -1.84
N ALA A 22 1.61 3.58 -2.97
CA ALA A 22 2.35 3.85 -4.21
C ALA A 22 2.01 5.21 -4.82
N ALA A 23 0.73 5.56 -4.88
CA ALA A 23 0.30 6.88 -5.30
C ALA A 23 0.86 7.98 -4.38
N GLY A 24 0.76 7.79 -3.06
CA GLY A 24 1.31 8.72 -2.07
C GLY A 24 2.83 8.88 -2.18
N ALA A 25 3.57 7.79 -2.38
CA ALA A 25 5.01 7.83 -2.59
C ALA A 25 5.40 8.57 -3.88
N LEU A 26 4.67 8.35 -4.98
CA LEU A 26 4.89 9.09 -6.23
C LEU A 26 4.62 10.58 -6.06
N LEU A 27 3.52 10.97 -5.41
CA LEU A 27 3.21 12.37 -5.12
C LEU A 27 4.31 13.02 -4.26
N LEU A 28 4.83 12.29 -3.27
CA LEU A 28 5.91 12.76 -2.41
C LEU A 28 7.22 12.92 -3.20
N LEU A 29 7.54 11.98 -4.09
CA LEU A 29 8.70 12.09 -4.99
C LEU A 29 8.59 13.29 -5.93
N MET A 30 7.41 13.53 -6.50
CA MET A 30 7.16 14.70 -7.36
C MET A 30 7.32 16.00 -6.57
N ALA A 31 6.76 16.08 -5.36
CA ALA A 31 6.86 17.27 -4.52
C ALA A 31 8.30 17.54 -4.02
N THR A 32 9.13 16.51 -3.88
CA THR A 32 10.49 16.60 -3.34
C THR A 32 11.59 16.60 -4.41
N THR A 33 11.23 16.58 -5.69
CA THR A 33 12.18 16.64 -6.81
C THR A 33 12.02 17.95 -7.58
N PRO A 34 12.57 19.06 -7.06
CA PRO A 34 12.47 20.38 -7.71
C PRO A 34 13.38 20.53 -8.93
N GLU A 35 14.44 19.71 -9.05
CA GLU A 35 15.42 19.83 -10.13
C GLU A 35 15.09 18.92 -11.33
N ALA A 36 15.28 19.46 -12.53
CA ALA A 36 15.17 18.72 -13.77
C ALA A 36 16.45 17.88 -14.01
N GLY A 37 16.29 16.64 -14.47
CA GLY A 37 17.40 15.73 -14.80
C GLY A 37 17.68 14.66 -13.75
N VAL A 38 16.92 14.61 -12.65
CA VAL A 38 17.16 13.66 -11.55
C VAL A 38 16.09 12.56 -11.57
N ARG A 39 16.53 11.30 -11.59
CA ARG A 39 15.68 10.12 -11.34
C ARG A 39 15.68 9.82 -9.85
N LYS A 40 14.50 9.82 -9.23
CA LYS A 40 14.30 9.44 -7.82
C LYS A 40 13.44 8.19 -7.75
N GLU A 41 13.78 7.33 -6.79
CA GLU A 41 13.09 6.07 -6.56
C GLU A 41 12.45 6.05 -5.18
N GLY A 42 11.28 5.44 -5.08
CA GLY A 42 10.50 5.30 -3.86
C GLY A 42 9.96 3.90 -3.70
N LEU A 43 9.44 3.58 -2.51
CA LEU A 43 8.96 2.24 -2.17
C LEU A 43 9.99 1.14 -2.44
N PHE A 44 11.19 1.31 -1.90
CA PHE A 44 12.27 0.32 -2.05
C PHE A 44 12.60 0.02 -3.53
N GLY A 45 12.63 1.06 -4.37
CA GLY A 45 12.84 0.92 -5.82
C GLY A 45 11.63 0.38 -6.58
N GLY A 46 10.45 0.31 -5.95
CA GLY A 46 9.21 -0.14 -6.60
C GLY A 46 8.67 0.87 -7.59
N VAL A 47 8.72 2.16 -7.24
CA VAL A 47 8.25 3.26 -8.10
C VAL A 47 9.39 4.23 -8.40
N PHE A 48 9.35 4.85 -9.57
CA PHE A 48 10.31 5.88 -9.95
C PHE A 48 9.61 7.13 -10.49
N PHE A 49 10.27 8.25 -10.30
CA PHE A 49 9.93 9.53 -10.90
C PHE A 49 11.21 10.13 -11.50
N SER A 50 11.15 10.57 -12.75
CA SER A 50 12.26 11.25 -13.41
C SER A 50 11.77 12.44 -14.21
N SER A 51 12.32 13.60 -13.89
CA SER A 51 12.17 14.84 -14.66
C SER A 51 13.33 14.92 -15.65
N THR A 52 13.06 15.17 -16.93
CA THR A 52 14.09 15.37 -17.96
C THR A 52 13.82 16.67 -18.69
N THR A 53 14.81 17.55 -18.82
CA THR A 53 14.67 18.72 -19.69
C THR A 53 14.77 18.27 -21.14
N SER A 54 13.69 18.43 -21.89
CA SER A 54 13.65 18.12 -23.31
C SER A 54 14.47 19.18 -24.08
N PRO A 55 15.13 18.82 -25.20
CA PRO A 55 15.92 19.77 -26.00
C PRO A 55 15.13 21.00 -26.50
N SER A 56 13.80 20.93 -26.48
CA SER A 56 12.88 22.02 -26.83
C SER A 56 12.58 23.00 -25.68
N GLY A 57 13.21 22.85 -24.52
CA GLY A 57 12.93 23.67 -23.32
C GLY A 57 11.68 23.25 -22.55
N SER A 58 11.02 22.17 -22.95
CA SER A 58 9.89 21.58 -22.22
C SER A 58 10.38 20.63 -21.11
N ILE A 59 9.70 20.62 -19.97
CA ILE A 59 9.96 19.68 -18.88
C ILE A 59 9.21 18.37 -19.19
N GLY A 60 9.96 17.33 -19.53
CA GLY A 60 9.43 15.96 -19.62
C GLY A 60 9.35 15.33 -18.24
N MET A 61 8.24 14.67 -17.93
CA MET A 61 8.06 13.92 -16.69
C MET A 61 7.77 12.46 -17.03
N SER A 62 8.55 11.55 -16.45
CA SER A 62 8.33 10.11 -16.53
C SER A 62 8.11 9.55 -15.13
N LEU A 63 7.10 8.69 -15.00
CA LEU A 63 6.73 8.05 -13.76
C LEU A 63 6.30 6.62 -14.05
N GLY A 64 6.60 5.71 -13.15
CA GLY A 64 6.25 4.31 -13.36
C GLY A 64 6.75 3.37 -12.29
N ILE A 65 6.61 2.07 -12.59
CA ILE A 65 7.06 0.96 -11.77
C ILE A 65 8.46 0.59 -12.22
N SER A 66 9.42 0.61 -11.30
CA SER A 66 10.81 0.18 -11.56
C SER A 66 11.01 -1.29 -11.16
N SER A 67 10.36 -1.75 -10.08
CA SER A 67 10.49 -3.13 -9.58
C SER A 67 9.14 -3.71 -9.15
N TRP A 68 8.67 -4.71 -9.91
CA TRP A 68 7.50 -5.50 -9.55
C TRP A 68 7.70 -6.30 -8.26
N THR A 69 8.92 -6.75 -7.99
CA THR A 69 9.27 -7.50 -6.78
C THR A 69 9.09 -6.64 -5.52
N SER A 70 9.53 -5.37 -5.58
CA SER A 70 9.37 -4.44 -4.46
C SER A 70 7.89 -4.15 -4.20
N ILE A 71 7.09 -3.95 -5.25
CA ILE A 71 5.64 -3.72 -5.13
C ILE A 71 4.93 -4.97 -4.57
N ALA A 72 5.25 -6.16 -5.07
CA ALA A 72 4.69 -7.42 -4.58
C ALA A 72 5.02 -7.65 -3.10
N THR A 73 6.21 -7.24 -2.66
CA THR A 73 6.63 -7.34 -1.25
C THR A 73 5.79 -6.41 -0.37
N VAL A 74 5.62 -5.14 -0.75
CA VAL A 74 4.76 -4.18 -0.03
C VAL A 74 3.32 -4.70 0.02
N TRP A 75 2.83 -5.24 -1.09
CA TRP A 75 1.50 -5.84 -1.16
C TRP A 75 1.31 -7.00 -0.19
N LEU A 76 2.24 -7.96 -0.16
CA LEU A 76 2.18 -9.08 0.78
C LEU A 76 2.18 -8.61 2.23
N ILE A 77 3.02 -7.62 2.57
CA ILE A 77 3.07 -7.05 3.93
C ILE A 77 1.73 -6.39 4.28
N CYS A 78 1.15 -5.59 3.38
CA CYS A 78 -0.15 -4.94 3.59
C CYS A 78 -1.27 -5.97 3.77
N SER A 79 -1.30 -6.99 2.93
CA SER A 79 -2.30 -8.07 3.02
C SER A 79 -2.18 -8.86 4.31
N LEU A 80 -0.95 -9.20 4.72
CA LEU A 80 -0.70 -9.90 5.99
C LEU A 80 -1.15 -9.05 7.18
N PHE A 81 -0.87 -7.75 7.15
CA PHE A 81 -1.29 -6.81 8.18
C PHE A 81 -2.82 -6.74 8.29
N ILE A 82 -3.52 -6.55 7.18
CA ILE A 82 -4.99 -6.51 7.15
C ILE A 82 -5.58 -7.84 7.65
N PHE A 83 -4.99 -8.96 7.23
CA PHE A 83 -5.43 -10.28 7.70
C PHE A 83 -5.28 -10.41 9.22
N ALA A 84 -4.14 -9.99 9.79
CA ALA A 84 -3.91 -9.98 11.23
C ALA A 84 -4.92 -9.09 11.97
N VAL A 85 -5.17 -7.87 11.46
CA VAL A 85 -6.18 -6.95 12.02
C VAL A 85 -7.56 -7.60 12.04
N ILE A 86 -7.98 -8.25 10.95
CA ILE A 86 -9.27 -8.94 10.88
C ILE A 86 -9.36 -10.05 11.94
N LEU A 87 -8.29 -10.84 12.14
CA LEU A 87 -8.26 -11.89 13.16
C LEU A 87 -8.41 -11.32 14.57
N VAL A 88 -7.68 -10.24 14.87
CA VAL A 88 -7.73 -9.57 16.18
C VAL A 88 -9.13 -9.01 16.44
N VAL A 89 -9.70 -8.29 15.46
CA VAL A 89 -11.07 -7.74 15.56
C VAL A 89 -12.10 -8.85 15.73
N ALA A 90 -11.96 -9.97 15.00
CA ALA A 90 -12.86 -11.10 15.15
C ALA A 90 -12.78 -11.72 16.56
N ARG A 91 -11.58 -11.81 17.13
CA ARG A 91 -11.37 -12.30 18.51
C ARG A 91 -11.97 -11.35 19.55
N LEU A 92 -11.72 -10.04 19.40
CA LEU A 92 -12.27 -9.01 20.28
C LEU A 92 -13.81 -8.98 20.25
N ARG A 93 -14.42 -9.13 19.07
CA ARG A 93 -15.88 -9.20 18.94
C ARG A 93 -16.48 -10.39 19.68
N ARG A 94 -15.84 -11.56 19.61
CA ARG A 94 -16.28 -12.75 20.36
C ARG A 94 -16.13 -12.56 21.87
N TYR A 95 -15.00 -12.00 22.30
CA TYR A 95 -14.76 -11.71 23.70
C TYR A 95 -15.77 -10.71 24.27
N ARG A 96 -16.07 -9.63 23.53
CA ARG A 96 -17.10 -8.68 23.89
C ARG A 96 -18.49 -9.32 24.00
N ALA A 97 -18.85 -10.20 23.07
CA ALA A 97 -20.12 -10.93 23.13
C ALA A 97 -20.22 -11.83 24.38
N SER A 98 -19.13 -12.50 24.78
CA SER A 98 -19.12 -13.30 26.01
C SER A 98 -19.22 -12.47 27.28
N LEU A 99 -18.67 -11.25 27.30
CA LEU A 99 -18.80 -10.35 28.44
C LEU A 99 -20.24 -9.83 28.58
N ILE A 100 -20.87 -9.46 27.46
CA ILE A 100 -22.27 -9.00 27.46
C ILE A 100 -23.18 -10.11 27.99
N ALA A 101 -23.00 -11.35 27.52
CA ALA A 101 -23.79 -12.49 27.96
C ALA A 101 -23.65 -12.77 29.48
N GLN A 102 -22.46 -12.58 30.05
CA GLN A 102 -22.22 -12.73 31.49
C GLN A 102 -22.77 -11.57 32.31
N SER A 103 -22.81 -10.35 31.77
CA SER A 103 -23.39 -9.19 32.46
C SER A 103 -24.92 -9.16 32.48
N SER A 104 -25.57 -9.97 31.63
CA SER A 104 -27.03 -10.07 31.51
C SER A 104 -27.66 -11.23 32.28
N SER A 105 -26.86 -12.02 33.01
CA SER A 105 -27.34 -13.08 33.93
C SER A 105 -27.15 -12.65 35.37
#